data_AF-A0A1A9NJP2-F1
#
_entry.id   AF-A0A1A9NJP2-F1
#
_cell.length_a   1.000
_cell.length_b   1.000
_cell.length_c   1.000
_cell.angle_alpha   90.00
_cell.angle_beta   90.00
_cell.angle_gamma   90.00
#
_symmetry.space_group_name_H-M   'P 1'
#
loop_
_entity.id
_entity.type
_entity.pdbx_description
1 polymer ?
#
loop_
_entity_poly.entity_id
_entity_poly.type
_entity_poly.pdbx_seq_one_letter_code
_entity_poly.pdbx_strand_id
1 'polypeptide(L)'
;MNEQSQRLKAASAIAATGATDIRDDLVRQHMLHSAELVRGAAALGREHNAACLGILARSLLETLISELWVVISTDNAEEQRKVEIAELARVLKINLQSDKAKIWNRHSGEDATAEFLETDRMKSIPKRKSVFDQAAEAGVTDLYNIFYRFLSMETHGHNKMKHPEEDDPHMLSTMHIQGIGAVNRAIGHVGVRWLLHRERTDNESLRDVLGLNGTQP
;
A
#
# COMPACT_ATOMS: atom_id res chain seq x y z
N MET A 1 18.73 -14.59 1.86
CA MET A 1 17.50 -14.21 1.12
C MET A 1 16.35 -14.27 2.12
N ASN A 2 15.48 -13.26 2.23
CA ASN A 2 14.46 -13.20 3.29
C ASN A 2 13.34 -14.22 3.02
N GLU A 3 13.15 -15.20 3.92
CA GLU A 3 12.17 -16.28 3.81
C GLU A 3 10.72 -15.77 3.71
N GLN A 4 10.37 -14.70 4.43
CA GLN A 4 9.02 -14.12 4.37
C GLN A 4 8.69 -13.54 2.99
N SER A 5 9.68 -12.89 2.35
CA SER A 5 9.53 -12.37 0.98
C SER A 5 9.29 -13.51 -0.02
N GLN A 6 10.00 -14.64 0.13
CA GLN A 6 9.80 -15.82 -0.72
C GLN A 6 8.40 -16.44 -0.54
N ARG A 7 7.92 -16.53 0.70
CA ARG A 7 6.59 -17.06 0.99
C ARG A 7 5.48 -16.24 0.35
N LEU A 8 5.57 -14.90 0.35
CA LEU A 8 4.59 -14.06 -0.35
C LEU A 8 4.68 -14.22 -1.87
N LYS A 9 5.89 -14.29 -2.43
CA LYS A 9 6.04 -14.55 -3.88
C LYS A 9 5.41 -15.89 -4.27
N ALA A 10 5.63 -16.93 -3.47
CA ALA A 10 5.00 -18.22 -3.68
C ALA A 10 3.47 -18.14 -3.55
N ALA A 11 2.96 -17.44 -2.52
CA ALA A 11 1.52 -17.23 -2.34
C ALA A 11 0.89 -16.48 -3.53
N SER A 12 1.58 -15.48 -4.07
CA SER A 12 1.13 -14.74 -5.26
C SER A 12 1.10 -15.57 -6.54
N ALA A 13 1.71 -16.75 -6.57
CA ALA A 13 1.72 -17.65 -7.72
C ALA A 13 0.62 -18.74 -7.64
N ILE A 14 -0.12 -18.82 -6.54
CA ILE A 14 -1.19 -19.82 -6.35
C ILE A 14 -2.29 -19.65 -7.41
N ALA A 15 -2.69 -20.71 -8.09
CA ALA A 15 -3.81 -20.65 -9.03
C ALA A 15 -5.11 -20.30 -8.28
N ALA A 16 -5.86 -19.32 -8.79
CA ALA A 16 -7.11 -18.91 -8.16
C ALA A 16 -8.21 -19.93 -8.46
N THR A 17 -9.05 -20.23 -7.47
CA THR A 17 -10.20 -21.12 -7.62
C THR A 17 -11.34 -20.40 -8.35
N GLY A 18 -12.06 -21.10 -9.23
CA GLY A 18 -13.27 -20.57 -9.86
C GLY A 18 -13.02 -19.70 -11.10
N ALA A 19 -14.01 -18.86 -11.45
CA ALA A 19 -13.94 -18.00 -12.63
C ALA A 19 -12.89 -16.89 -12.48
N THR A 20 -12.40 -16.38 -13.61
CA THR A 20 -11.47 -15.26 -13.66
C THR A 20 -12.09 -14.01 -13.00
N ASP A 21 -11.34 -13.40 -12.10
CA ASP A 21 -11.75 -12.22 -11.35
C ASP A 21 -10.65 -11.16 -11.36
N ILE A 22 -11.00 -9.90 -11.65
CA ILE A 22 -10.04 -8.78 -11.67
C ILE A 22 -9.32 -8.59 -10.33
N ARG A 23 -9.96 -8.97 -9.22
CA ARG A 23 -9.36 -8.92 -7.87
C ARG A 23 -8.13 -9.81 -7.76
N ASP A 24 -8.04 -10.88 -8.55
CA ASP A 24 -6.91 -11.82 -8.50
C ASP A 24 -5.60 -11.14 -8.85
N ASP A 25 -5.60 -10.36 -9.91
CA ASP A 25 -4.40 -9.66 -10.36
C ASP A 25 -3.94 -8.63 -9.33
N LEU A 26 -4.87 -7.89 -8.72
CA LEU A 26 -4.55 -6.90 -7.69
C LEU A 26 -4.02 -7.54 -6.41
N VAL A 27 -4.65 -8.62 -5.94
CA VAL A 27 -4.19 -9.40 -4.79
C VAL A 27 -2.78 -9.94 -5.02
N ARG A 28 -2.50 -10.47 -6.22
CA ARG A 28 -1.15 -10.91 -6.60
C ARG A 28 -0.16 -9.76 -6.61
N GLN A 29 -0.52 -8.63 -7.19
CA GLN A 29 0.32 -7.43 -7.24
C GLN A 29 0.64 -6.89 -5.84
N HIS A 30 -0.34 -6.85 -4.94
CA HIS A 30 -0.14 -6.43 -3.55
C HIS A 30 0.81 -7.37 -2.81
N MET A 31 0.66 -8.69 -2.96
CA MET A 31 1.61 -9.66 -2.38
C MET A 31 3.02 -9.53 -2.96
N LEU A 32 3.15 -9.36 -4.28
CA LEU A 32 4.45 -9.18 -4.94
C LEU A 32 5.13 -7.89 -4.48
N HIS A 33 4.39 -6.78 -4.47
CA HIS A 33 4.89 -5.49 -3.99
C HIS A 33 5.34 -5.60 -2.53
N SER A 34 4.52 -6.20 -1.67
CA SER A 34 4.84 -6.41 -0.26
C SER A 34 6.09 -7.27 -0.07
N ALA A 35 6.28 -8.30 -0.89
CA ALA A 35 7.49 -9.11 -0.87
C ALA A 35 8.75 -8.30 -1.18
N GLU A 36 8.67 -7.32 -2.09
CA GLU A 36 9.77 -6.40 -2.40
C GLU A 36 10.05 -5.45 -1.23
N LEU A 37 9.01 -4.86 -0.62
CA LEU A 37 9.15 -3.99 0.55
C LEU A 37 9.76 -4.75 1.75
N VAL A 38 9.35 -5.99 2.01
CA VAL A 38 9.90 -6.84 3.07
C VAL A 38 11.36 -7.22 2.81
N ARG A 39 11.76 -7.38 1.54
CA ARG A 39 13.17 -7.55 1.20
C ARG A 39 13.97 -6.29 1.54
N GLY A 40 13.43 -5.11 1.23
CA GLY A 40 14.02 -3.82 1.61
C GLY A 40 14.13 -3.66 3.13
N ALA A 41 13.06 -3.98 3.85
CA ALA A 41 13.02 -3.93 5.31
C ALA A 41 14.09 -4.84 5.94
N ALA A 42 14.30 -6.05 5.42
CA ALA A 42 15.37 -6.92 5.90
C ALA A 42 16.79 -6.35 5.67
N ALA A 43 17.01 -5.53 4.64
CA ALA A 43 18.28 -4.83 4.47
C ALA A 43 18.43 -3.71 5.51
N LEU A 44 17.41 -2.86 5.63
CA LEU A 44 17.40 -1.72 6.56
C LEU A 44 17.42 -2.15 8.04
N GLY A 45 16.85 -3.31 8.36
CA GLY A 45 16.88 -3.91 9.69
C GLY A 45 18.28 -4.30 10.14
N ARG A 46 19.17 -4.70 9.22
CA ARG A 46 20.58 -4.97 9.54
C ARG A 46 21.38 -3.72 9.88
N GLU A 47 20.93 -2.58 9.36
CA GLU A 47 21.52 -1.27 9.58
C GLU A 47 20.83 -0.50 10.73
N HIS A 48 19.83 -1.11 11.37
CA HIS A 48 19.01 -0.48 12.42
C HIS A 48 18.44 0.89 12.01
N ASN A 49 18.04 1.01 10.74
CA ASN A 49 17.46 2.25 10.21
C ASN A 49 15.96 2.32 10.53
N ALA A 50 15.66 2.65 11.80
CA ALA A 50 14.28 2.72 12.32
C ALA A 50 13.39 3.65 11.48
N ALA A 51 13.90 4.80 11.03
CA ALA A 51 13.12 5.76 10.25
C ALA A 51 12.65 5.18 8.91
N CYS A 52 13.55 4.58 8.13
CA CYS A 52 13.17 3.95 6.86
C CYS A 52 12.29 2.71 7.09
N LEU A 53 12.50 1.96 8.18
CA LEU A 53 11.62 0.85 8.54
C LEU A 53 10.20 1.33 8.87
N GLY A 54 10.03 2.44 9.59
CA GLY A 54 8.73 3.03 9.86
C GLY A 54 7.98 3.44 8.59
N ILE A 55 8.71 3.99 7.59
CA ILE A 55 8.15 4.30 6.27
C ILE A 55 7.67 3.03 5.56
N LEU A 56 8.48 1.96 5.55
CA LEU A 56 8.08 0.69 4.93
C LEU A 56 6.90 0.04 5.66
N ALA A 57 6.87 0.09 6.98
CA ALA A 57 5.74 -0.39 7.78
C ALA A 57 4.44 0.33 7.42
N ARG A 58 4.50 1.66 7.26
CA ARG A 58 3.37 2.47 6.79
C ARG A 58 2.89 2.02 5.41
N SER A 59 3.80 1.87 4.45
CA SER A 59 3.45 1.47 3.07
C SER A 59 2.83 0.08 3.01
N LEU A 60 3.31 -0.85 3.84
CA LEU A 60 2.73 -2.18 3.97
C LEU A 60 1.33 -2.13 4.59
N LEU A 61 1.09 -1.30 5.61
CA LEU A 61 -0.25 -1.11 6.17
C LEU A 61 -1.22 -0.51 5.15
N GLU A 62 -0.77 0.44 4.33
CA GLU A 62 -1.56 0.98 3.23
C GLU A 62 -1.93 -0.11 2.22
N THR A 63 -0.98 -0.99 1.90
CA THR A 63 -1.20 -2.14 1.02
C THR A 63 -2.21 -3.13 1.62
N LEU A 64 -2.10 -3.45 2.91
CA LEU A 64 -3.04 -4.32 3.62
C LEU A 64 -4.46 -3.75 3.61
N ILE A 65 -4.62 -2.46 3.95
CA ILE A 65 -5.92 -1.77 3.93
C ILE A 65 -6.50 -1.80 2.51
N SER A 66 -5.67 -1.52 1.50
CA SER A 66 -6.11 -1.54 0.11
C SER A 66 -6.51 -2.93 -0.36
N GLU A 67 -5.78 -3.98 0.04
CA GLU A 67 -6.13 -5.36 -0.30
C GLU A 67 -7.46 -5.78 0.33
N LEU A 68 -7.65 -5.50 1.63
CA LEU A 68 -8.91 -5.76 2.34
C LEU A 68 -10.10 -5.03 1.70
N TRP A 69 -9.87 -3.83 1.16
CA TRP A 69 -10.87 -3.04 0.46
C TRP A 69 -11.18 -3.54 -0.97
N VAL A 70 -10.14 -3.93 -1.72
CA VAL A 70 -10.28 -4.44 -3.09
C VAL A 70 -11.06 -5.76 -3.13
N VAL A 71 -10.85 -6.65 -2.16
CA VAL A 71 -11.55 -7.95 -2.16
C VAL A 71 -13.06 -7.84 -1.89
N ILE A 72 -13.55 -6.68 -1.46
CA ILE A 72 -14.98 -6.43 -1.20
C ILE A 72 -15.83 -6.56 -2.46
N SER A 73 -15.40 -5.93 -3.57
CA SER A 73 -16.19 -5.86 -4.80
C SER A 73 -15.29 -5.66 -6.03
N THR A 74 -15.82 -6.04 -7.19
CA THR A 74 -15.17 -5.77 -8.48
C THR A 74 -15.08 -4.28 -8.78
N ASP A 75 -16.03 -3.48 -8.29
CA ASP A 75 -16.02 -2.02 -8.47
C ASP A 75 -14.85 -1.37 -7.73
N ASN A 76 -14.56 -1.81 -6.50
CA ASN A 76 -13.40 -1.35 -5.74
C ASN A 76 -12.09 -1.74 -6.44
N ALA A 77 -12.03 -2.95 -7.00
CA ALA A 77 -10.89 -3.42 -7.77
C ALA A 77 -10.66 -2.57 -9.04
N GLU A 78 -11.72 -2.29 -9.80
CA GLU A 78 -11.68 -1.42 -10.97
C GLU A 78 -11.26 0.02 -10.61
N GLU A 79 -11.71 0.53 -9.47
CA GLU A 79 -11.27 1.82 -8.96
C GLU A 79 -9.78 1.80 -8.61
N GLN A 80 -9.30 0.79 -7.88
CA GLN A 80 -7.90 0.64 -7.50
C GLN A 80 -6.97 0.55 -8.71
N ARG A 81 -7.34 -0.22 -9.74
CA ARG A 81 -6.53 -0.39 -10.95
C ARG A 81 -6.27 0.93 -11.70
N LYS A 82 -7.17 1.90 -11.57
CA LYS A 82 -7.06 3.21 -12.24
C LYS A 82 -6.19 4.18 -11.46
N VAL A 83 -5.86 3.90 -10.20
CA VAL A 83 -5.14 4.83 -9.31
C VAL A 83 -3.78 5.21 -9.88
N GLU A 84 -2.93 4.26 -10.25
CA GLU A 84 -1.55 4.54 -10.70
C GLU A 84 -1.53 5.46 -11.93
N ILE A 85 -2.35 5.14 -12.93
CA ILE A 85 -2.47 5.94 -14.15
C ILE A 85 -3.05 7.33 -13.84
N ALA A 86 -4.01 7.42 -12.91
CA ALA A 86 -4.59 8.70 -12.49
C ALA A 86 -3.59 9.58 -11.73
N GLU A 87 -2.75 9.00 -10.87
CA GLU A 87 -1.67 9.72 -10.18
C GLU A 87 -0.64 10.25 -11.18
N LEU A 88 -0.19 9.40 -12.12
CA LEU A 88 0.76 9.81 -13.16
C LEU A 88 0.18 10.94 -14.03
N ALA A 89 -1.09 10.83 -14.42
CA ALA A 89 -1.79 11.87 -15.16
C ALA A 89 -1.90 13.18 -14.36
N ARG A 90 -2.16 13.10 -13.03
CA ARG A 90 -2.20 14.29 -12.16
C ARG A 90 -0.84 14.96 -12.02
N VAL A 91 0.24 14.19 -11.83
CA VAL A 91 1.61 14.72 -11.79
C VAL A 91 1.97 15.39 -13.11
N LEU A 92 1.69 14.73 -14.24
CA LEU A 92 1.90 15.32 -15.57
C LEU A 92 1.10 16.63 -15.72
N LYS A 93 -0.19 16.62 -15.38
CA LYS A 93 -1.05 17.81 -15.44
C LYS A 93 -0.44 18.98 -14.68
N ILE A 94 0.01 18.77 -13.44
CA ILE A 94 0.62 19.81 -12.61
C ILE A 94 1.87 20.40 -13.27
N ASN A 95 2.74 19.54 -13.83
CA ASN A 95 3.95 20.00 -14.51
C ASN A 95 3.65 20.76 -15.80
N LEU A 96 2.64 20.35 -16.57
CA LEU A 96 2.18 21.07 -17.76
C LEU A 96 1.56 22.43 -17.39
N GLN A 97 0.75 22.49 -16.33
CA GLN A 97 0.12 23.74 -15.85
C GLN A 97 1.11 24.73 -15.26
N SER A 98 2.25 24.26 -14.75
CA SER A 98 3.32 25.09 -14.17
C SER A 98 4.45 25.40 -15.16
N ASP A 99 4.26 25.08 -16.44
CA ASP A 99 5.25 25.28 -17.51
C ASP A 99 6.61 24.59 -17.21
N LYS A 100 6.57 23.49 -16.45
CA LYS A 100 7.74 22.64 -16.14
C LYS A 100 7.88 21.45 -17.08
N ALA A 101 6.83 21.15 -17.83
CA ALA A 101 6.82 20.19 -18.92
C ALA A 101 6.02 20.77 -20.09
N LYS A 102 6.30 20.28 -21.31
CA LYS A 102 5.58 20.67 -22.53
C LYS A 102 5.20 19.45 -23.34
N ILE A 103 4.05 19.52 -24.01
CA ILE A 103 3.63 18.56 -25.02
C ILE A 103 3.85 19.21 -26.38
N TRP A 104 4.57 18.52 -27.27
CA TRP A 104 4.85 18.99 -28.61
C TRP A 104 4.06 18.17 -29.63
N ASN A 105 3.42 18.84 -30.58
CA ASN A 105 2.85 18.15 -31.72
C ASN A 105 3.98 17.56 -32.57
N ARG A 106 4.00 16.24 -32.73
CA ARG A 106 5.07 15.54 -33.45
C ARG A 106 5.17 15.92 -34.93
N HIS A 107 4.07 16.34 -35.56
CA HIS A 107 4.02 16.66 -36.98
C HIS A 107 4.33 18.13 -37.26
N SER A 108 3.74 19.06 -36.48
CA SER A 108 3.98 20.50 -36.68
C SER A 108 5.19 21.04 -35.90
N GLY A 109 5.63 20.34 -34.85
CA GLY A 109 6.68 20.81 -33.95
C GLY A 109 6.24 21.92 -32.99
N GLU A 110 4.95 22.27 -32.98
CA GLU A 110 4.41 23.35 -32.15
C GLU A 110 4.04 22.88 -30.74
N ASP A 111 4.03 23.81 -29.79
CA ASP A 111 3.61 23.56 -28.41
C ASP A 111 2.09 23.32 -28.36
N ALA A 112 1.72 22.07 -28.07
CA ALA A 112 0.33 21.61 -27.99
C ALA A 112 -0.14 21.46 -26.54
N THR A 113 0.58 22.03 -25.57
CA THR A 113 0.28 21.85 -24.13
C THR A 113 -1.11 22.33 -23.75
N ALA A 114 -1.52 23.51 -24.26
CA ALA A 114 -2.83 24.08 -23.97
C ALA A 114 -3.97 23.19 -24.51
N GLU A 115 -3.86 22.73 -25.75
CA GLU A 115 -4.84 21.82 -26.36
C GLU A 115 -4.92 20.49 -25.59
N PHE A 116 -3.77 19.92 -25.22
CA PHE A 116 -3.72 18.67 -24.47
C PHE A 116 -4.38 18.76 -23.09
N LEU A 117 -4.17 19.87 -22.37
CA LEU A 117 -4.81 20.12 -21.07
C LEU A 117 -6.33 20.25 -21.15
N GLU A 118 -6.86 20.64 -22.32
CA GLU A 118 -8.29 20.80 -22.55
C GLU A 118 -9.03 19.49 -22.88
N THR A 119 -8.31 18.38 -23.06
CA THR A 119 -8.92 17.06 -23.30
C THR A 119 -9.73 16.58 -22.09
N ASP A 120 -10.81 15.83 -22.34
CA ASP A 120 -11.66 15.25 -21.27
C ASP A 120 -10.85 14.39 -20.29
N ARG A 121 -9.84 13.68 -20.81
CA ARG A 121 -8.92 12.88 -20.00
C ARG A 121 -8.17 13.71 -18.96
N MET A 122 -7.73 14.92 -19.33
CA MET A 122 -6.96 15.79 -18.44
C MET A 122 -7.87 16.64 -17.54
N LYS A 123 -9.10 16.92 -17.97
CA LYS A 123 -10.11 17.62 -17.16
C LYS A 123 -10.67 16.75 -16.04
N SER A 124 -10.95 15.48 -16.33
CA SER A 124 -11.69 14.58 -15.44
C SER A 124 -10.82 13.44 -14.91
N ILE A 125 -9.66 13.75 -14.33
CA ILE A 125 -8.81 12.74 -13.69
C ILE A 125 -9.45 12.31 -12.36
N PRO A 126 -9.80 11.03 -12.18
CA PRO A 126 -10.43 10.56 -10.95
C PRO A 126 -9.51 10.78 -9.75
N LYS A 127 -10.11 11.14 -8.62
CA LYS A 127 -9.40 11.21 -7.34
C LYS A 127 -9.24 9.81 -6.78
N ARG A 128 -8.06 9.53 -6.24
CA ARG A 128 -7.81 8.31 -5.47
C ARG A 128 -8.66 8.34 -4.20
N LYS A 129 -9.36 7.25 -3.89
CA LYS A 129 -10.02 7.05 -2.60
C LYS A 129 -8.98 7.09 -1.46
N SER A 130 -9.28 7.81 -0.39
CA SER A 130 -8.32 7.97 0.71
C SER A 130 -8.12 6.64 1.45
N VAL A 131 -6.95 6.47 2.10
CA VAL A 131 -6.68 5.26 2.90
C VAL A 131 -7.68 5.11 4.05
N PHE A 132 -8.16 6.23 4.61
CA PHE A 132 -9.21 6.22 5.62
C PHE A 132 -10.52 5.66 5.06
N ASP A 133 -10.96 6.15 3.89
CA ASP A 133 -12.22 5.68 3.28
C ASP A 133 -12.13 4.20 2.90
N GLN A 134 -10.98 3.74 2.40
CA GLN A 134 -10.71 2.32 2.17
C GLN A 134 -10.83 1.51 3.47
N ALA A 135 -10.22 1.98 4.56
CA ALA A 135 -10.31 1.32 5.87
C ALA A 135 -11.74 1.32 6.44
N ALA A 136 -12.48 2.40 6.24
CA ALA A 136 -13.87 2.53 6.67
C ALA A 136 -14.78 1.54 5.92
N GLU A 137 -14.68 1.49 4.59
CA GLU A 137 -15.44 0.53 3.77
C GLU A 137 -15.05 -0.92 4.05
N ALA A 138 -13.77 -1.17 4.37
CA ALA A 138 -13.28 -2.49 4.75
C ALA A 138 -13.59 -2.89 6.20
N GLY A 139 -14.11 -1.98 7.04
CA GLY A 139 -14.43 -2.27 8.44
C GLY A 139 -13.21 -2.41 9.36
N VAL A 140 -12.08 -1.78 9.00
CA VAL A 140 -10.77 -1.86 9.69
C VAL A 140 -10.22 -0.47 10.05
N THR A 141 -11.10 0.43 10.47
CA THR A 141 -10.71 1.79 10.88
C THR A 141 -9.75 1.83 12.06
N ASP A 142 -9.75 0.78 12.89
CA ASP A 142 -8.80 0.60 13.98
C ASP A 142 -7.36 0.46 13.46
N LEU A 143 -7.14 -0.29 12.38
CA LEU A 143 -5.83 -0.37 11.74
C LEU A 143 -5.33 1.01 11.26
N TYR A 144 -6.24 1.81 10.70
CA TYR A 144 -5.93 3.16 10.28
C TYR A 144 -5.59 4.07 11.47
N ASN A 145 -6.45 4.10 12.49
CA ASN A 145 -6.33 5.03 13.61
C ASN A 145 -5.17 4.71 14.54
N ILE A 146 -4.92 3.43 14.82
CA ILE A 146 -3.95 2.98 15.84
C ILE A 146 -2.56 2.79 15.25
N PHE A 147 -2.43 2.34 14.00
CA PHE A 147 -1.12 2.05 13.41
C PHE A 147 -0.76 3.02 12.30
N TYR A 148 -1.60 3.13 11.26
CA TYR A 148 -1.27 3.95 10.09
C TYR A 148 -1.05 5.42 10.43
N ARG A 149 -1.93 6.01 11.25
CA ARG A 149 -1.87 7.44 11.60
C ARG A 149 -0.58 7.80 12.33
N PHE A 150 -0.13 6.96 13.26
CA PHE A 150 1.11 7.19 14.01
C PHE A 150 2.34 7.09 13.11
N LEU A 151 2.45 6.02 12.32
CA LEU A 151 3.55 5.87 11.35
C LEU A 151 3.53 6.99 10.30
N SER A 152 2.34 7.50 9.97
CA SER A 152 2.17 8.63 9.06
C SER A 152 2.70 9.95 9.63
N MET A 153 2.58 10.17 10.94
CA MET A 153 3.14 11.37 11.58
C MET A 153 4.67 11.39 11.48
N GLU A 154 5.30 10.24 11.67
CA GLU A 154 6.76 10.11 11.55
C GLU A 154 7.24 10.36 10.12
N THR A 155 6.56 9.74 9.14
CA THR A 155 6.92 9.87 7.72
C THR A 155 6.87 11.33 7.23
N HIS A 156 5.92 12.12 7.74
CA HIS A 156 5.76 13.52 7.35
C HIS A 156 6.60 14.50 8.19
N GLY A 157 7.48 14.00 9.07
CA GLY A 157 8.31 14.86 9.92
C GLY A 157 7.52 15.64 10.98
N HIS A 158 6.27 15.27 11.24
CA HIS A 158 5.43 15.91 12.25
C HIS A 158 5.62 15.34 13.66
N ASN A 159 6.44 14.30 13.80
CA ASN A 159 6.81 13.78 15.12
C ASN A 159 7.88 14.65 15.79
N LYS A 160 7.45 15.79 16.33
CA LYS A 160 8.30 16.74 17.08
C LYS A 160 8.55 16.30 18.54
N MET A 161 7.94 15.19 18.97
CA MET A 161 8.05 14.65 20.33
C MET A 161 9.17 13.60 20.46
N LYS A 162 9.99 13.40 19.41
CA LYS A 162 11.15 12.51 19.52
C LYS A 162 12.16 13.10 20.49
N HIS A 163 12.56 12.29 21.46
CA HIS A 163 13.65 12.58 22.38
C HIS A 163 14.83 11.73 21.93
N PRO A 164 15.77 12.27 21.12
CA PRO A 164 16.84 11.48 20.50
C PRO A 164 17.76 10.81 21.52
N GLU A 165 17.74 11.29 22.76
CA GLU A 165 18.51 10.74 23.89
C GLU A 165 17.77 9.60 24.61
N GLU A 166 16.46 9.44 24.40
CA GLU A 166 15.61 8.40 25.01
C GLU A 166 15.20 7.30 24.02
N ASP A 167 15.18 7.60 22.72
CA ASP A 167 14.81 6.67 21.66
C ASP A 167 15.97 5.72 21.32
N ASP A 168 15.91 4.46 21.78
CA ASP A 168 16.87 3.42 21.36
C ASP A 168 16.59 2.98 19.90
N PRO A 169 17.48 3.28 18.93
CA PRO A 169 17.28 2.93 17.53
C PRO A 169 17.19 1.42 17.30
N HIS A 170 17.81 0.60 18.15
CA HIS A 170 17.73 -0.86 18.05
C HIS A 170 16.36 -1.37 18.47
N MET A 171 15.81 -0.84 19.57
CA MET A 171 14.46 -1.16 20.03
C MET A 171 13.41 -0.76 18.99
N LEU A 172 13.48 0.47 18.48
CA LEU A 172 12.55 0.96 17.45
C LEU A 172 12.65 0.15 16.15
N SER A 173 13.88 -0.16 15.71
CA SER A 173 14.09 -1.03 14.55
C SER A 173 13.48 -2.42 14.75
N THR A 174 13.62 -3.00 15.94
CA THR A 174 13.04 -4.29 16.29
C THR A 174 11.52 -4.24 16.24
N MET A 175 10.92 -3.21 16.83
CA MET A 175 9.47 -2.99 16.81
C MET A 175 8.96 -2.87 15.36
N HIS A 176 9.61 -2.07 14.51
CA HIS A 176 9.20 -1.94 13.12
C HIS A 176 9.36 -3.24 12.32
N ILE A 177 10.44 -4.00 12.51
CA ILE A 177 10.63 -5.29 11.84
C ILE A 177 9.54 -6.30 12.25
N GLN A 178 9.19 -6.35 13.54
CA GLN A 178 8.11 -7.20 14.02
C GLN A 178 6.76 -6.80 13.43
N GLY A 179 6.45 -5.50 13.42
CA GLY A 179 5.25 -4.96 12.80
C GLY A 179 5.17 -5.26 11.31
N ILE A 180 6.26 -5.04 10.57
CA ILE A 180 6.39 -5.40 9.15
C ILE A 180 6.11 -6.89 8.93
N GLY A 181 6.68 -7.76 9.77
CA GLY A 181 6.45 -9.20 9.70
C GLY A 181 4.99 -9.59 9.98
N ALA A 182 4.31 -8.92 10.90
CA ALA A 182 2.90 -9.15 11.19
C ALA A 182 1.99 -8.70 10.02
N VAL A 183 2.18 -7.47 9.54
CA VAL A 183 1.40 -6.91 8.41
C VAL A 183 1.62 -7.75 7.15
N ASN A 184 2.85 -8.15 6.88
CA ASN A 184 3.18 -9.00 5.75
C ASN A 184 2.48 -10.38 5.81
N ARG A 185 2.38 -10.98 7.00
CA ARG A 185 1.60 -12.21 7.19
C ARG A 185 0.11 -11.97 6.94
N ALA A 186 -0.43 -10.84 7.38
CA ALA A 186 -1.83 -10.49 7.13
C ALA A 186 -2.13 -10.31 5.64
N ILE A 187 -1.26 -9.64 4.89
CA ILE A 187 -1.33 -9.50 3.42
C ILE A 187 -1.37 -10.88 2.76
N GLY A 188 -0.41 -11.75 3.09
CA GLY A 188 -0.41 -13.12 2.57
C GLY A 188 -1.67 -13.92 2.95
N HIS A 189 -2.19 -13.75 4.16
CA HIS A 189 -3.41 -14.40 4.61
C HIS A 189 -4.64 -13.95 3.81
N VAL A 190 -4.84 -12.63 3.64
CA VAL A 190 -5.91 -12.07 2.81
C VAL A 190 -5.82 -12.60 1.38
N GLY A 191 -4.63 -12.54 0.80
CA GLY A 191 -4.44 -12.97 -0.59
C GLY A 191 -4.68 -14.46 -0.78
N VAL A 192 -4.20 -15.32 0.12
CA VAL A 192 -4.43 -16.77 0.04
C VAL A 192 -5.91 -17.11 0.21
N ARG A 193 -6.60 -16.50 1.17
CA ARG A 193 -8.05 -16.72 1.35
C ARG A 193 -8.84 -16.31 0.13
N TRP A 194 -8.47 -15.18 -0.47
CA TRP A 194 -9.11 -14.73 -1.70
C TRP A 194 -8.85 -15.71 -2.85
N LEU A 195 -7.59 -16.02 -3.15
CA LEU A 195 -7.22 -16.82 -4.31
C LEU A 195 -7.72 -18.27 -4.18
N LEU A 196 -7.57 -18.92 -3.03
CA LEU A 196 -7.96 -20.32 -2.86
C LEU A 196 -9.44 -20.52 -2.57
N HIS A 197 -10.05 -19.61 -1.81
CA HIS A 197 -11.37 -19.85 -1.22
C HIS A 197 -12.43 -18.84 -1.67
N ARG A 198 -12.04 -17.73 -2.33
CA ARG A 198 -12.95 -16.59 -2.63
C ARG A 198 -13.56 -15.99 -1.38
N GLU A 199 -12.82 -16.09 -0.28
CA GLU A 199 -13.27 -15.64 1.03
C GLU A 199 -12.58 -14.35 1.43
N ARG A 200 -13.35 -13.43 1.99
CA ARG A 200 -12.81 -12.25 2.66
C ARG A 200 -12.30 -12.64 4.04
N THR A 201 -11.21 -12.00 4.45
CA THR A 201 -10.73 -12.09 5.84
C THR A 201 -11.66 -11.29 6.75
N ASP A 202 -12.19 -11.94 7.78
CA ASP A 202 -12.94 -11.28 8.84
C ASP A 202 -12.02 -10.60 9.87
N ASN A 203 -12.58 -9.72 10.70
CA ASN A 203 -11.81 -8.93 11.66
C ASN A 203 -11.14 -9.80 12.74
N GLU A 204 -11.74 -10.92 13.15
CA GLU A 204 -11.18 -11.79 14.18
C GLU A 204 -9.94 -12.52 13.67
N SER A 205 -10.04 -13.14 12.49
CA SER A 205 -8.93 -13.75 11.76
C SER A 205 -7.82 -12.74 11.48
N LEU A 206 -8.17 -11.52 11.07
CA LEU A 206 -7.20 -10.47 10.81
C LEU A 206 -6.42 -10.09 12.07
N ARG A 207 -7.13 -9.89 13.19
CA ARG A 207 -6.50 -9.58 14.48
C ARG A 207 -5.61 -10.72 14.97
N ASP A 208 -6.00 -11.97 14.77
CA ASP A 208 -5.20 -13.14 15.12
C ASP A 208 -3.87 -13.16 14.36
N VAL A 209 -3.92 -13.00 13.03
CA VAL A 209 -2.73 -13.00 12.17
C VAL A 209 -1.80 -11.81 12.49
N LEU A 210 -2.37 -10.68 12.89
CA LEU A 210 -1.61 -9.52 13.35
C LEU A 210 -1.04 -9.69 14.78
N GLY A 211 -1.42 -10.74 15.51
CA GLY A 211 -0.99 -10.99 16.89
C GLY A 211 -1.69 -10.11 17.91
N LEU A 212 -2.86 -9.54 17.58
CA LEU A 212 -3.63 -8.62 18.44
C LEU A 212 -4.62 -9.33 19.37
N ASN A 213 -4.81 -10.64 19.19
CA ASN A 213 -5.65 -11.46 20.07
C ASN A 213 -4.88 -12.02 21.28
N GLY A 214 -3.55 -11.81 21.34
CA GLY A 214 -2.71 -12.22 22.45
C GLY A 214 -2.41 -11.08 23.42
N THR A 215 -3.21 -10.97 24.48
CA THR A 215 -2.79 -10.93 25.90
C THR A 215 -4.04 -10.87 26.80
N GLN A 216 -4.31 -11.95 27.54
CA GLN A 216 -4.74 -11.72 28.92
C GLN A 216 -3.53 -11.11 29.67
N PRO A 217 -3.76 -10.11 30.54
CA PRO A 217 -2.71 -9.57 31.40
C PRO A 217 -2.10 -10.65 32.31
#